data_AF-K1SP52-F1
#
_entry.id   AF-K1SP52-F1
#
_cell.length_a   1.000
_cell.length_b   1.000
_cell.length_c   1.000
_cell.angle_alpha   90.00
_cell.angle_beta   90.00
_cell.angle_gamma   90.00
#
_symmetry.space_group_name_H-M   'P 1'
#
loop_
_entity.id
_entity.type
_entity.pdbx_description
1 polymer ?
#
loop_
_entity_poly.entity_id
_entity_poly.type
_entity_poly.pdbx_seq_one_letter_code
_entity_poly.pdbx_strand_id
1 'polypeptide(L)' 'MEKTSKIKYGWLVTAMVVVLLVIDQIIKVYIKTHFCLGESVRVTDWFYIEFVENNGMAWGMS' A
#
# COMPACT_ATOMS: atom_id res chain seq x y z
N MET A 1 -31.50 16.89 9.94
CA MET A 1 -31.20 16.17 8.68
C MET A 1 -29.71 16.24 8.28
N GLU A 2 -28.99 17.34 8.53
CA GLU A 2 -27.57 17.49 8.17
C GLU A 2 -26.59 16.53 8.90
N LYS A 3 -26.83 16.24 10.19
CA LYS A 3 -25.94 15.43 11.04
C LYS A 3 -25.77 13.98 10.56
N THR A 4 -26.86 13.37 10.06
CA THR A 4 -26.86 12.00 9.52
C THR A 4 -26.01 11.89 8.26
N SER A 5 -25.97 12.94 7.43
CA SER A 5 -25.16 12.97 6.21
C SER A 5 -23.67 12.97 6.54
N LYS A 6 -23.22 13.81 7.48
CA LYS A 6 -21.82 13.86 7.94
C LYS A 6 -21.34 12.52 8.52
N ILE A 7 -22.18 11.83 9.29
CA ILE A 7 -21.86 10.49 9.82
C ILE A 7 -21.70 9.46 8.69
N LYS A 8 -22.56 9.49 7.67
CA LYS A 8 -22.45 8.60 6.50
C LYS A 8 -21.14 8.81 5.74
N TYR A 9 -20.71 10.06 5.53
CA TYR A 9 -19.41 10.34 4.92
C TYR A 9 -18.25 9.85 5.78
N GLY A 10 -18.34 10.01 7.11
CA GLY A 10 -17.35 9.46 8.03
C GLY A 10 -17.18 7.96 7.88
N TRP A 11 -18.29 7.20 7.84
CA TRP A 11 -18.24 5.75 7.63
C TRP A 11 -17.71 5.36 6.25
N LEU A 12 -18.07 6.10 5.20
CA LEU A 12 -17.52 5.88 3.86
C LEU A 12 -16.01 6.07 3.82
N VAL A 13 -15.50 7.15 4.41
CA VAL A 13 -14.06 7.43 4.49
C VAL A 13 -13.35 6.33 5.28
N THR A 14 -13.87 5.95 6.46
CA THR A 14 -13.30 4.87 7.26
C THR A 14 -13.24 3.56 6.49
N ALA A 15 -14.31 3.16 5.82
CA ALA A 15 -14.33 1.96 5.00
C ALA A 15 -13.28 2.02 3.87
N MET A 16 -13.14 3.18 3.23
CA MET A 16 -12.16 3.38 2.16
C MET A 16 -10.72 3.27 2.68
N VAL A 17 -10.41 3.85 3.84
CA VAL A 17 -9.09 3.73 4.49
C VAL A 17 -8.80 2.28 4.84
N VAL A 18 -9.76 1.57 5.43
CA VAL A 18 -9.59 0.15 5.77
C VAL A 18 -9.30 -0.69 4.53
N VAL A 19 -10.03 -0.48 3.43
CA VAL A 19 -9.80 -1.19 2.17
C VAL A 19 -8.39 -0.90 1.62
N LEU A 20 -7.95 0.37 1.65
CA LEU A 20 -6.60 0.73 1.21
C LEU A 20 -5.51 0.04 2.06
N LEU A 21 -5.67 0.02 3.38
CA LEU A 21 -4.73 -0.66 4.28
C LEU A 21 -4.70 -2.18 4.04
N VAL A 22 -5.87 -2.79 3.80
CA VAL A 22 -5.93 -4.22 3.48
C VAL A 22 -5.20 -4.52 2.17
N ILE A 23 -5.42 -3.74 1.13
CA ILE A 23 -4.74 -3.90 -0.16
C ILE A 23 -3.22 -3.73 0.02
N ASP A 24 -2.78 -2.69 0.75
CA ASP A 24 -1.37 -2.46 1.06
C ASP A 24 -0.70 -3.66 1.74
N GLN A 25 -1.35 -4.21 2.78
CA GLN A 25 -0.80 -5.35 3.51
C GLN A 25 -0.78 -6.63 2.67
N ILE A 26 -1.82 -6.88 1.87
CA ILE A 26 -1.86 -8.04 0.95
C ILE A 26 -0.70 -7.96 -0.05
N ILE A 27 -0.49 -6.80 -0.68
CA ILE A 27 0.61 -6.60 -1.63
C ILE A 27 1.95 -6.81 -0.93
N LYS A 28 2.18 -6.23 0.26
CA LYS A 28 3.42 -6.41 1.01
C LYS A 28 3.72 -7.87 1.34
N VAL A 29 2.72 -8.61 1.81
CA VAL A 29 2.87 -10.04 2.12
C VAL A 29 3.17 -10.83 0.86
N TYR A 30 2.48 -10.56 -0.24
CA TYR A 30 2.71 -11.23 -1.52
C TYR A 30 4.16 -11.02 -1.99
N ILE A 31 4.63 -9.77 -2.04
CA ILE A 31 6.01 -9.46 -2.46
C ILE A 31 7.03 -10.15 -1.56
N LYS A 32 6.90 -10.05 -0.23
CA LYS A 32 7.86 -10.66 0.72
C LYS A 32 7.92 -12.20 0.65
N THR A 33 6.88 -12.85 0.14
CA THR A 33 6.78 -14.32 0.11
C THR A 33 7.09 -14.92 -1.25
N HIS A 34 7.00 -14.14 -2.33
CA HIS A 34 7.15 -14.64 -3.70
C HIS A 34 8.39 -14.08 -4.42
N PHE A 35 9.11 -13.13 -3.81
CA PHE A 35 10.27 -12.49 -4.39
C PHE A 35 11.48 -12.61 -3.46
N CYS A 36 12.66 -12.74 -4.04
CA CYS A 36 13.93 -12.53 -3.36
C CYS A 36 14.22 -11.03 -3.23
N LEU A 37 15.01 -10.63 -2.22
CA LEU A 37 15.40 -9.23 -2.07
C LEU A 37 16.16 -8.74 -3.32
N GLY A 38 15.73 -7.62 -3.91
CA GLY A 38 16.25 -7.08 -5.16
C GLY A 38 15.73 -7.77 -6.43
N GLU A 39 14.85 -8.76 -6.30
CA GLU A 39 14.19 -9.38 -7.47
C GLU A 39 13.19 -8.41 -8.10
N SER A 40 13.22 -8.33 -9.43
CA SER A 40 12.38 -7.45 -10.23
C SER A 40 11.65 -8.22 -11.32
N VAL A 41 10.33 -8.05 -11.37
CA VAL A 41 9.46 -8.57 -12.43
C VAL A 41 8.93 -7.42 -13.26
N ARG A 42 9.14 -7.53 -14.58
CA ARG A 42 8.57 -6.62 -15.56
C ARG A 42 7.10 -6.96 -15.81
N VAL A 43 6.21 -6.00 -15.59
CA VAL A 43 4.77 -6.14 -15.87
C VAL A 43 4.43 -5.49 -17.20
N THR A 44 4.94 -4.28 -17.44
CA THR A 44 4.91 -3.59 -18.74
C THR A 44 6.27 -2.95 -19.00
N ASP A 45 6.44 -2.34 -20.19
CA ASP A 45 7.71 -1.69 -20.53
C ASP A 45 8.11 -0.55 -19.59
N TRP A 46 7.14 0.06 -18.88
CA TRP A 46 7.34 1.17 -17.95
C TRP A 46 7.01 0.81 -16.49
N PHE A 47 6.51 -0.40 -16.23
CA PHE A 47 6.07 -0.81 -14.90
C PHE A 47 6.76 -2.11 -14.46
N TYR A 48 7.46 -2.00 -13.34
CA TYR A 48 8.20 -3.09 -12.71
C TYR A 48 7.75 -3.22 -11.26
N ILE A 49 7.69 -4.47 -10.80
CA ILE A 49 7.50 -4.82 -9.40
C ILE A 49 8.84 -5.31 -8.89
N GLU A 50 9.43 -4.56 -7.96
CA GLU A 50 10.72 -4.89 -7.36
C GLU A 50 10.58 -5.05 -5.85
N PHE A 51 11.13 -6.12 -5.31
CA PHE A 51 11.17 -6.31 -3.86
C PHE A 51 12.35 -5.55 -3.26
N VAL A 52 12.04 -4.40 -2.67
CA VAL A 52 13.01 -3.58 -1.91
C VAL A 52 12.57 -3.50 -0.45
N GLU A 53 13.51 -3.69 0.47
CA GLU A 53 13.28 -3.42 1.89
C GLU A 53 13.90 -2.08 2.28
N ASN A 54 13.09 -1.22 2.89
CA ASN A 54 13.52 0.06 3.40
C ASN A 54 13.41 0.07 4.93
N ASN A 55 14.54 -0.04 5.63
CA ASN A 55 14.62 0.00 7.09
C ASN A 55 14.52 1.42 7.69
N GLY A 56 13.99 2.39 6.93
CA GLY A 56 13.87 3.79 7.36
C GLY A 56 14.94 4.72 6.79
N MET A 57 15.64 4.32 5.73
CA MET A 57 16.65 5.12 5.03
C MET A 57 16.10 5.87 3.81
N ALA A 58 14.79 6.16 3.76
CA ALA A 58 14.18 6.88 2.64
C ALA A 58 14.81 8.27 2.39
N TRP A 59 15.52 8.84 3.36
CA TRP A 59 16.10 10.17 3.29
C TRP A 59 17.55 10.29 3.75
N GLY A 60 18.25 9.18 4.06
CA GLY A 60 19.61 9.22 4.63
C GLY A 60 19.73 10.23 5.78
N MET A 61 19.47 9.84 7.03
CA MET A 61 19.80 10.72 8.15
C MET A 61 21.29 11.10 8.04
N SER A 62 21.55 12.37 7.73
CA SER A 62 22.87 13.01 7.78
C SER A 62 23.32 13.15 9.23
#